data_AF-A0A409XUU3-F1
#
_entry.id   AF-A0A409XUU3-F1
#
_cell.length_a   1.000
_cell.length_b   1.000
_cell.length_c   1.000
_cell.angle_alpha   90.00
_cell.angle_beta   90.00
_cell.angle_gamma   90.00
#
_symmetry.space_group_name_H-M   'P 1'
#
loop_
_entity.id
_entity.type
_entity.pdbx_description
1 polymer ?
#
loop_
_entity_poly.entity_id
_entity_poly.type
_entity_poly.pdbx_seq_one_letter_code
_entity_poly.pdbx_strand_id
1 'polypeptide(L)'
;MPTRQPYSGTQRKLVLAFDLGTTFSGISYSILDPGEVAEITRDRVGGDSKIPTIIYCDKHGEVRAVGAEAKREGIEADAEDKEWTKAEWQVLFVLPKDCAHFFTLVLWSFRFKLHLRPRSSSAALIASHTIPPLPEGKTVIDVFAEFLRYLHQCARTYIEETYPNRADMCKNLENRTDFVLTHPNGWEGTQQSQIRRAAVWAGLIPNSPAGQQRLSFVTEGEASLHRCIQEGLTTHAIEQGKGVLTVDAGGDTIDVTAYKQTSQDTQSFEELVAPNCHFQGSVFVTSSARNYLENLLENSRFIDDIPNIAECFDKGTKLRFHNDDDAQYIKFGRRGDKDPLLNIRSGQLKLLGSDVASFFEPSIQCIVESIEKQRAESETQI
;
A
#
# COMPACT_ATOMS: atom_id res chain seq x y z
N MET A 1 14.99 -4.16 25.18
CA MET A 1 13.68 -4.13 24.49
C MET A 1 12.58 -3.99 25.52
N PRO A 2 11.61 -3.09 25.37
CA PRO A 2 10.49 -3.01 26.28
C PRO A 2 9.73 -4.35 26.25
N THR A 3 9.73 -5.06 27.36
CA THR A 3 8.93 -6.29 27.53
C THR A 3 7.46 -5.93 27.55
N ARG A 4 6.69 -6.49 26.61
CA ARG A 4 5.22 -6.35 26.60
C ARG A 4 4.67 -6.89 27.92
N GLN A 5 3.76 -6.13 28.51
CA GLN A 5 3.09 -6.56 29.73
C GLN A 5 2.05 -7.66 29.41
N PRO A 6 1.82 -8.60 30.33
CA PRO A 6 0.72 -9.55 30.20
C PRO A 6 -0.63 -8.83 30.08
N TYR A 7 -1.55 -9.41 29.31
CA TYR A 7 -2.88 -8.85 29.13
C TYR A 7 -3.67 -8.87 30.44
N SER A 8 -4.12 -7.70 30.88
CA SER A 8 -4.82 -7.51 32.16
C SER A 8 -6.33 -7.71 32.10
N GLY A 9 -6.89 -7.97 30.91
CA GLY A 9 -8.32 -8.20 30.76
C GLY A 9 -8.77 -9.51 31.41
N THR A 10 -10.04 -9.58 31.83
CA THR A 10 -10.62 -10.74 32.52
C THR A 10 -11.10 -11.84 31.58
N GLN A 11 -11.16 -11.56 30.28
CA GLN A 11 -11.68 -12.47 29.27
C GLN A 11 -10.80 -12.43 28.03
N ARG A 12 -10.67 -13.58 27.34
CA ARG A 12 -10.00 -13.66 26.04
C ARG A 12 -10.58 -12.64 25.05
N LYS A 13 -9.69 -11.98 24.31
CA LYS A 13 -10.02 -10.98 23.29
C LYS A 13 -9.27 -11.27 21.99
N LEU A 14 -9.84 -10.90 20.85
CA LEU A 14 -9.13 -10.88 19.57
C LEU A 14 -8.81 -9.44 19.21
N VAL A 15 -7.60 -9.16 18.75
CA VAL A 15 -7.25 -7.88 18.12
C VAL A 15 -6.85 -8.17 16.69
N LEU A 16 -7.51 -7.53 15.74
CA LEU A 16 -7.17 -7.53 14.32
C LEU A 16 -6.62 -6.16 13.95
N ALA A 17 -5.46 -6.13 13.31
CA ALA A 17 -4.89 -4.92 12.75
C ALA A 17 -4.84 -5.04 11.23
N PHE A 18 -5.48 -4.09 10.53
CA PHE A 18 -5.43 -4.02 9.08
C PHE A 18 -4.63 -2.79 8.66
N ASP A 19 -3.64 -3.05 7.84
CA ASP A 19 -2.92 -2.01 7.10
C ASP A 19 -3.50 -1.96 5.68
N LEU A 20 -4.29 -0.93 5.36
CA LEU A 20 -4.85 -0.77 4.01
C LEU A 20 -3.97 0.17 3.21
N GLY A 21 -2.86 -0.31 2.65
CA GLY A 21 -2.05 0.50 1.74
C GLY A 21 -2.75 0.71 0.39
N THR A 22 -2.23 1.66 -0.38
CA THR A 22 -2.77 2.01 -1.70
C THR A 22 -2.51 0.93 -2.75
N THR A 23 -1.35 0.25 -2.68
CA THR A 23 -0.97 -0.84 -3.60
C THR A 23 -1.21 -2.23 -2.99
N PHE A 24 -0.80 -2.40 -1.73
CA PHE A 24 -0.94 -3.64 -0.98
C PHE A 24 -1.49 -3.35 0.40
N SER A 25 -2.19 -4.32 0.96
CA SER A 25 -2.71 -4.34 2.31
C SER A 25 -2.12 -5.51 3.09
N GLY A 26 -2.14 -5.40 4.41
CA GLY A 26 -1.65 -6.44 5.33
C GLY A 26 -2.63 -6.68 6.46
N ILE A 27 -2.61 -7.91 6.98
CA ILE A 27 -3.39 -8.31 8.16
C ILE A 27 -2.43 -8.85 9.21
N SER A 28 -2.61 -8.41 10.44
CA SER A 28 -2.02 -9.05 11.61
C SER A 28 -3.06 -9.20 12.72
N TYR A 29 -2.82 -10.15 13.60
CA TYR A 29 -3.71 -10.38 14.73
C TYR A 29 -2.96 -10.80 15.98
N SER A 30 -3.63 -10.64 17.11
CA SER A 30 -3.20 -11.16 18.39
C SER A 30 -4.39 -11.69 19.17
N ILE A 31 -4.24 -12.87 19.77
CA ILE A 31 -5.21 -13.43 20.71
C ILE A 31 -4.71 -13.06 22.10
N LEU A 32 -5.47 -12.21 22.78
CA LEU A 32 -5.13 -11.73 24.11
C LEU A 32 -5.77 -12.64 25.15
N ASP A 33 -4.93 -13.39 25.85
CA ASP A 33 -5.34 -14.28 26.93
C ASP A 33 -5.02 -13.66 28.30
N PRO A 34 -5.97 -13.68 29.27
CA PRO A 34 -5.74 -13.10 30.60
C PRO A 34 -4.45 -13.63 31.25
N GLY A 35 -3.54 -12.72 31.59
CA GLY A 35 -2.26 -13.06 32.21
C GLY A 35 -1.16 -13.53 31.25
N GLU A 36 -1.42 -13.60 29.95
CA GLU A 36 -0.44 -13.97 28.93
C GLU A 36 0.10 -12.75 28.18
N VAL A 37 1.35 -12.82 27.73
CA VAL A 37 1.97 -11.78 26.91
C VAL A 37 1.50 -11.94 25.47
N ALA A 38 1.03 -10.84 24.88
CA ALA A 38 0.48 -10.84 23.53
C ALA A 38 1.53 -11.18 22.46
N GLU A 39 1.29 -12.25 21.70
CA GLU A 39 2.02 -12.60 20.48
C GLU A 39 1.31 -12.03 19.25
N ILE A 40 2.07 -11.44 18.33
CA ILE A 40 1.53 -10.88 17.07
C ILE A 40 1.81 -11.88 15.96
N THR A 41 0.75 -12.32 15.29
CA THR A 41 0.84 -13.19 14.11
C THR A 41 0.48 -12.38 12.87
N ARG A 42 1.26 -12.54 11.80
CA ARG A 42 0.93 -12.00 10.48
C ARG A 42 0.19 -13.06 9.68
N ASP A 43 -0.93 -12.68 9.11
CA ASP A 43 -1.72 -13.52 8.22
C ASP A 43 -0.99 -13.73 6.88
N ARG A 44 -1.24 -14.85 6.22
CA ARG A 44 -0.76 -15.16 4.87
C ARG A 44 -1.94 -15.59 4.01
N VAL A 45 -2.42 -14.68 3.16
CA VAL A 45 -3.52 -14.94 2.24
C VAL A 45 -2.96 -15.45 0.92
N GLY A 46 -3.34 -16.65 0.51
CA GLY A 46 -2.80 -17.28 -0.70
C GLY A 46 -1.29 -17.57 -0.64
N GLY A 47 -0.72 -17.62 0.57
CA GLY A 47 0.72 -17.83 0.79
C GLY A 47 1.56 -16.55 0.86
N ASP A 48 0.99 -15.37 0.59
CA ASP A 48 1.66 -14.08 0.70
C ASP A 48 1.12 -13.26 1.89
N SER A 49 2.02 -12.54 2.56
CA SER A 49 1.66 -11.56 3.61
C SER A 49 1.15 -10.24 3.06
N LYS A 50 1.31 -9.98 1.75
CA LYS A 50 0.84 -8.78 1.05
C LYS A 50 -0.38 -9.11 0.18
N ILE A 51 -1.50 -8.47 0.48
CA ILE A 51 -2.75 -8.60 -0.24
C ILE A 51 -2.85 -7.45 -1.24
N PRO A 52 -2.96 -7.67 -2.56
CA PRO A 52 -3.13 -6.57 -3.52
C PRO A 52 -4.35 -5.71 -3.19
N THR A 53 -4.23 -4.38 -3.13
CA THR A 53 -5.37 -3.49 -2.86
C THR A 53 -6.17 -3.26 -4.15
N ILE A 54 -6.86 -4.30 -4.61
CA ILE A 54 -7.58 -4.34 -5.89
C ILE A 54 -8.99 -4.88 -5.68
N ILE A 55 -9.95 -4.31 -6.40
CA ILE A 55 -11.33 -4.78 -6.46
C ILE A 55 -11.84 -4.76 -7.90
N TYR A 56 -12.52 -5.83 -8.33
CA TYR A 56 -13.28 -5.85 -9.56
C TYR A 56 -14.75 -5.70 -9.24
N CYS A 57 -15.44 -4.81 -9.95
CA CYS A 57 -16.88 -4.67 -9.90
C CYS A 57 -17.49 -4.93 -11.28
N ASP A 58 -18.69 -5.47 -11.36
CA ASP A 58 -19.42 -5.49 -12.63
C ASP A 58 -20.09 -4.13 -12.93
N LYS A 59 -20.79 -4.07 -14.07
CA LYS A 59 -21.57 -2.88 -14.50
C LYS A 59 -22.71 -2.47 -13.57
N HIS A 60 -23.12 -3.34 -12.65
CA HIS A 60 -24.12 -3.02 -11.62
C HIS A 60 -23.46 -2.53 -10.32
N GLY A 61 -22.13 -2.42 -10.31
CA GLY A 61 -21.34 -2.04 -9.13
C GLY A 61 -21.13 -3.19 -8.15
N GLU A 62 -21.51 -4.43 -8.50
CA GLU A 62 -21.38 -5.58 -7.62
C GLU A 62 -19.97 -6.15 -7.65
N VAL A 63 -19.44 -6.50 -6.48
CA VAL A 63 -18.07 -6.97 -6.32
C VAL A 63 -17.91 -8.38 -6.89
N ARG A 64 -16.86 -8.59 -7.69
CA ARG A 64 -16.59 -9.85 -8.41
C ARG A 64 -15.28 -10.51 -8.01
N ALA A 65 -14.28 -9.73 -7.64
CA ALA A 65 -13.02 -10.24 -7.09
C ALA A 65 -12.36 -9.15 -6.23
N VAL A 66 -11.72 -9.54 -5.14
CA VAL A 66 -11.02 -8.62 -4.22
C VAL A 66 -9.67 -9.20 -3.84
N GLY A 67 -8.67 -8.34 -3.63
CA GLY A 67 -7.44 -8.79 -2.99
C GLY A 67 -6.64 -9.76 -3.86
N ALA A 68 -6.27 -10.89 -3.25
CA ALA A 68 -5.55 -11.97 -3.94
C ALA A 68 -6.37 -12.58 -5.09
N GLU A 69 -7.70 -12.63 -4.96
CA GLU A 69 -8.59 -13.18 -5.99
C GLU A 69 -8.57 -12.33 -7.26
N ALA A 70 -8.30 -11.03 -7.14
CA ALA A 70 -8.17 -10.10 -8.25
C ALA A 70 -6.84 -10.25 -9.03
N LYS A 71 -5.96 -11.16 -8.61
CA LYS A 71 -4.71 -11.52 -9.30
C LYS A 71 -4.64 -12.98 -9.74
N ARG A 72 -5.75 -13.74 -9.64
CA ARG A 72 -5.77 -15.13 -10.09
C ARG A 72 -5.56 -15.23 -11.60
N GLU A 73 -4.97 -16.34 -12.05
CA GLU A 73 -4.80 -16.61 -13.48
C GLU A 73 -6.16 -16.58 -14.20
N GLY A 74 -6.20 -15.95 -15.38
CA GLY A 74 -7.41 -15.79 -16.18
C GLY A 74 -8.39 -14.72 -15.70
N ILE A 75 -8.13 -14.00 -14.58
CA ILE A 75 -9.04 -12.96 -14.08
C ILE A 75 -9.26 -11.81 -15.07
N GLU A 76 -8.24 -11.48 -15.86
CA GLU A 76 -8.29 -10.40 -16.84
C GLU A 76 -9.17 -10.77 -18.03
N ALA A 77 -9.05 -12.00 -18.53
CA ALA A 77 -9.94 -12.54 -19.57
C ALA A 77 -11.38 -12.64 -19.05
N ASP A 78 -11.57 -13.12 -17.81
CA ASP A 78 -12.89 -13.15 -17.17
C ASP A 78 -13.51 -11.75 -17.04
N ALA A 79 -12.69 -10.76 -16.69
CA ALA A 79 -13.13 -9.38 -16.53
C ALA A 79 -13.49 -8.74 -17.89
N GLU A 80 -12.73 -9.02 -18.94
CA GLU A 80 -13.03 -8.57 -20.29
C GLU A 80 -14.33 -9.19 -20.81
N ASP A 81 -14.45 -10.53 -20.74
CA ASP A 81 -15.62 -11.27 -21.21
C ASP A 81 -16.92 -10.87 -20.49
N LYS A 82 -16.82 -10.50 -19.21
CA LYS A 82 -17.97 -10.19 -18.34
C LYS A 82 -18.13 -8.69 -18.08
N GLU A 83 -17.35 -7.85 -18.77
CA GLU A 83 -17.38 -6.39 -18.63
C GLU A 83 -17.18 -5.92 -17.17
N TRP A 84 -16.29 -6.56 -16.43
CA TRP A 84 -15.91 -6.14 -15.09
C TRP A 84 -14.94 -4.97 -15.13
N THR A 85 -15.20 -3.96 -14.31
CA THR A 85 -14.34 -2.81 -14.10
C THR A 85 -13.34 -3.08 -12.97
N LYS A 86 -12.04 -2.98 -13.28
CA LYS A 86 -10.94 -3.17 -12.33
C LYS A 86 -10.59 -1.88 -11.59
N ALA A 87 -10.37 -1.95 -10.29
CA ALA A 87 -9.83 -0.89 -9.48
C ALA A 87 -8.32 -1.06 -9.16
N GLU A 88 -7.41 -0.78 -10.11
CA GLU A 88 -5.94 -0.77 -9.88
C GLU A 88 -5.16 0.17 -10.83
N TRP A 89 -4.32 1.14 -10.39
CA TRP A 89 -3.58 2.12 -11.25
C TRP A 89 -2.53 1.56 -12.25
N GLN A 90 -2.49 2.12 -13.48
CA GLN A 90 -1.32 2.27 -14.38
C GLN A 90 -1.40 3.65 -15.09
N VAL A 91 -0.25 4.30 -15.31
CA VAL A 91 -0.12 5.71 -15.74
C VAL A 91 -0.52 5.91 -17.21
N LEU A 92 -1.21 7.02 -17.49
CA LEU A 92 -1.15 7.73 -18.78
C LEU A 92 -0.69 9.17 -18.51
N PHE A 93 0.45 9.59 -19.06
CA PHE A 93 0.72 11.00 -19.28
C PHE A 93 0.37 11.35 -20.72
N VAL A 94 -0.66 12.17 -20.89
CA VAL A 94 -0.86 12.91 -22.14
C VAL A 94 0.02 14.16 -22.07
N LEU A 95 0.92 14.33 -23.05
CA LEU A 95 1.36 15.66 -23.46
C LEU A 95 0.84 15.96 -24.87
N PRO A 96 0.44 17.22 -25.16
CA PRO A 96 -0.21 17.56 -26.41
C PRO A 96 0.83 17.82 -27.51
N LYS A 97 0.64 17.21 -28.68
CA LYS A 97 0.31 17.89 -29.95
C LYS A 97 0.26 16.86 -31.11
N ASP A 98 -0.87 16.91 -31.82
CA ASP A 98 -1.02 16.52 -33.22
C ASP A 98 -1.15 15.03 -33.62
N CYS A 99 -1.76 14.18 -32.79
CA CYS A 99 -2.24 12.86 -33.25
C CYS A 99 -3.67 12.59 -32.77
N ALA A 100 -4.64 13.13 -33.50
CA ALA A 100 -6.02 12.63 -33.46
C ALA A 100 -6.12 11.41 -34.38
N HIS A 101 -6.79 10.36 -33.88
CA HIS A 101 -7.13 9.06 -34.50
C HIS A 101 -6.21 7.89 -34.16
N PHE A 102 -6.35 7.37 -32.93
CA PHE A 102 -6.56 5.93 -32.62
C PHE A 102 -6.71 5.80 -31.09
N PHE A 103 -7.88 6.15 -30.56
CA PHE A 103 -8.20 5.93 -29.14
C PHE A 103 -8.87 4.56 -29.00
N THR A 104 -8.07 3.53 -28.72
CA THR A 104 -8.59 2.23 -28.27
C THR A 104 -8.59 2.23 -26.74
N LEU A 105 -9.73 1.86 -26.15
CA LEU A 105 -9.92 1.66 -24.71
C LEU A 105 -8.77 0.85 -24.11
N VAL A 106 -8.03 1.41 -23.15
CA VAL A 106 -7.08 0.64 -22.33
C VAL A 106 -7.15 1.09 -20.87
N LEU A 107 -7.74 0.21 -20.05
CA LEU A 107 -7.54 0.00 -18.61
C LEU A 107 -7.68 1.20 -17.66
N TRP A 108 -8.92 1.49 -17.26
CA TRP A 108 -9.21 2.29 -16.08
C TRP A 108 -8.81 1.55 -14.81
N SER A 109 -8.20 2.30 -13.91
CA SER A 109 -7.19 1.74 -13.04
C SER A 109 -7.22 2.48 -11.69
N PHE A 110 -8.04 2.01 -10.74
CA PHE A 110 -8.46 2.79 -9.56
C PHE A 110 -7.55 2.56 -8.33
N ARG A 111 -7.20 3.65 -7.64
CA ARG A 111 -6.66 3.63 -6.27
C ARG A 111 -7.69 4.26 -5.34
N PHE A 112 -8.72 3.49 -4.96
CA PHE A 112 -9.90 4.03 -4.27
C PHE A 112 -9.56 4.72 -2.94
N LYS A 113 -8.50 4.29 -2.23
CA LYS A 113 -8.04 4.94 -0.99
C LYS A 113 -7.75 6.44 -1.21
N LEU A 114 -7.18 6.83 -2.36
CA LEU A 114 -6.86 8.24 -2.65
C LEU A 114 -8.11 9.15 -2.73
N HIS A 115 -9.32 8.60 -2.91
CA HIS A 115 -10.57 9.37 -2.85
C HIS A 115 -10.92 9.86 -1.45
N LEU A 116 -10.31 9.30 -0.39
CA LEU A 116 -10.50 9.75 1.00
C LEU A 116 -9.60 10.94 1.37
N ARG A 117 -8.61 11.31 0.56
CA ARG A 117 -7.61 12.33 0.90
C ARG A 117 -8.21 13.68 1.34
N PRO A 118 -7.57 14.42 2.26
CA PRO A 118 -7.95 15.80 2.56
C PRO A 118 -7.88 16.69 1.31
N ARG A 119 -8.86 17.58 1.12
CA ARG A 119 -8.94 18.50 -0.03
C ARG A 119 -8.13 19.80 0.13
N SER A 120 -7.43 19.97 1.25
CA SER A 120 -6.80 21.23 1.67
C SER A 120 -5.31 21.37 1.31
N SER A 121 -4.68 20.39 0.64
CA SER A 121 -3.27 20.48 0.25
C SER A 121 -3.10 20.99 -1.19
N SER A 122 -2.01 21.70 -1.48
CA SER A 122 -1.58 22.08 -2.84
C SER A 122 -1.40 20.86 -3.77
N ALA A 123 -1.24 19.66 -3.21
CA ALA A 123 -1.28 18.38 -3.92
C ALA A 123 -2.68 18.00 -4.47
N ALA A 124 -3.76 18.62 -3.99
CA ALA A 124 -5.12 18.41 -4.48
C ALA A 124 -5.33 18.93 -5.91
N LEU A 125 -4.55 19.94 -6.36
CA LEU A 125 -4.63 20.52 -7.70
C LEU A 125 -3.90 19.68 -8.75
N ILE A 126 -2.75 19.09 -8.41
CA ILE A 126 -1.97 18.26 -9.34
C ILE A 126 -2.65 16.91 -9.58
N ALA A 127 -3.34 16.39 -8.56
CA ALA A 127 -3.93 15.06 -8.62
C ALA A 127 -5.47 15.06 -8.75
N SER A 128 -6.13 16.18 -9.06
CA SER A 128 -7.58 16.18 -9.38
C SER A 128 -7.85 15.65 -10.79
N HIS A 129 -6.91 15.80 -11.72
CA HIS A 129 -7.03 15.36 -13.12
C HIS A 129 -6.55 13.91 -13.34
N THR A 130 -6.02 13.24 -12.33
CA THR A 130 -5.36 11.92 -12.47
C THR A 130 -6.00 10.81 -11.65
N ILE A 131 -6.99 11.09 -10.80
CA ILE A 131 -7.71 10.06 -10.04
C ILE A 131 -8.92 9.57 -10.83
N PRO A 132 -8.97 8.29 -11.22
CA PRO A 132 -10.12 7.71 -11.89
C PRO A 132 -11.41 7.78 -11.02
N PRO A 133 -12.60 7.95 -11.62
CA PRO A 133 -13.88 7.91 -10.91
C PRO A 133 -14.09 6.54 -10.28
N LEU A 134 -15.00 6.45 -9.32
CA LEU A 134 -15.40 5.20 -8.67
C LEU A 134 -16.35 4.38 -9.54
N PRO A 135 -16.54 3.06 -9.27
CA PRO A 135 -17.46 2.24 -10.04
C PRO A 135 -18.85 2.86 -9.99
N GLU A 136 -19.62 2.69 -11.06
CA GLU A 136 -20.93 3.34 -11.17
C GLU A 136 -21.82 2.99 -9.96
N GLY A 137 -22.41 4.03 -9.36
CA GLY A 137 -23.27 3.87 -8.19
C GLY A 137 -22.57 3.57 -6.86
N LYS A 138 -21.23 3.45 -6.82
CA LYS A 138 -20.46 3.18 -5.59
C LYS A 138 -19.76 4.42 -5.08
N THR A 139 -19.90 4.69 -3.78
CA THR A 139 -19.10 5.70 -3.08
C THR A 139 -17.78 5.10 -2.60
N VAL A 140 -16.83 5.96 -2.21
CA VAL A 140 -15.55 5.50 -1.68
C VAL A 140 -15.73 4.67 -0.40
N ILE A 141 -16.75 4.99 0.41
CA ILE A 141 -17.06 4.24 1.63
C ILE A 141 -17.55 2.84 1.29
N ASP A 142 -18.36 2.69 0.24
CA ASP A 142 -18.84 1.38 -0.20
C ASP A 142 -17.67 0.50 -0.62
N VAL A 143 -16.78 1.03 -1.47
CA VAL A 143 -15.59 0.30 -1.92
C VAL A 143 -14.66 -0.06 -0.76
N PHE A 144 -14.45 0.88 0.17
CA PHE A 144 -13.61 0.65 1.36
C PHE A 144 -14.25 -0.38 2.30
N ALA A 145 -15.58 -0.39 2.42
CA ALA A 145 -16.30 -1.36 3.24
C ALA A 145 -16.23 -2.77 2.66
N GLU A 146 -16.38 -2.92 1.34
CA GLU A 146 -16.19 -4.20 0.64
C GLU A 146 -14.78 -4.76 0.87
N PHE A 147 -13.76 -3.90 0.77
CA PHE A 147 -12.37 -4.32 0.98
C PHE A 147 -12.10 -4.69 2.44
N LEU A 148 -12.59 -3.91 3.42
CA LEU A 148 -12.48 -4.25 4.84
C LEU A 148 -13.19 -5.56 5.18
N ARG A 149 -14.34 -5.83 4.56
CA ARG A 149 -15.06 -7.09 4.73
C ARG A 149 -14.24 -8.27 4.19
N TYR A 150 -13.61 -8.10 3.03
CA TYR A 150 -12.70 -9.10 2.48
C TYR A 150 -11.50 -9.38 3.41
N LEU A 151 -10.84 -8.36 3.94
CA LEU A 151 -9.73 -8.54 4.88
C LEU A 151 -10.17 -9.24 6.15
N HIS A 152 -11.32 -8.87 6.71
CA HIS A 152 -11.88 -9.55 7.87
C HIS A 152 -12.19 -11.02 7.58
N GLN A 153 -12.73 -11.34 6.41
CA GLN A 153 -12.99 -12.72 5.99
C GLN A 153 -11.68 -13.51 5.87
N CYS A 154 -10.65 -12.92 5.26
CA CYS A 154 -9.32 -13.54 5.18
C CYS A 154 -8.76 -13.89 6.57
N ALA A 155 -8.79 -12.91 7.48
CA ALA A 155 -8.33 -13.09 8.86
C ALA A 155 -9.07 -14.23 9.57
N ARG A 156 -10.40 -14.29 9.41
CA ARG A 156 -11.22 -15.35 9.99
C ARG A 156 -10.85 -16.72 9.44
N THR A 157 -10.79 -16.85 8.12
CA THR A 157 -10.42 -18.11 7.46
C THR A 157 -9.05 -18.58 7.93
N TYR A 158 -8.04 -17.70 7.94
CA TYR A 158 -6.69 -18.06 8.37
C TYR A 158 -6.63 -18.49 9.84
N ILE A 159 -7.31 -17.78 10.75
CA ILE A 159 -7.37 -18.15 12.17
C ILE A 159 -8.08 -19.50 12.37
N GLU A 160 -9.18 -19.73 11.64
CA GLU A 160 -9.94 -20.99 11.71
C GLU A 160 -9.13 -22.19 11.21
N GLU A 161 -8.33 -22.01 10.15
CA GLU A 161 -7.44 -23.03 9.60
C GLU A 161 -6.19 -23.26 10.46
N THR A 162 -5.63 -22.21 11.06
CA THR A 162 -4.40 -22.28 11.86
C THR A 162 -4.61 -23.02 13.19
N TYR A 163 -5.80 -22.91 13.78
CA TYR A 163 -6.08 -23.49 15.09
C TYR A 163 -7.23 -24.52 15.04
N PRO A 164 -6.91 -25.83 14.88
CA PRO A 164 -7.93 -26.88 14.93
C PRO A 164 -8.67 -26.87 16.29
N ASN A 165 -10.00 -26.95 16.26
CA ASN A 165 -10.97 -26.75 17.37
C ASN A 165 -11.35 -25.29 17.71
N ARG A 166 -11.03 -24.29 16.86
CA ARG A 166 -11.35 -22.86 17.12
C ARG A 166 -12.40 -22.21 16.21
N ALA A 167 -13.12 -22.96 15.37
CA ALA A 167 -14.27 -22.40 14.62
C ALA A 167 -15.32 -21.76 15.55
N ASP A 168 -15.55 -22.37 16.71
CA ASP A 168 -16.39 -21.81 17.77
C ASP A 168 -15.75 -20.60 18.45
N MET A 169 -14.42 -20.49 18.48
CA MET A 169 -13.73 -19.34 19.06
C MET A 169 -13.91 -18.06 18.24
N CYS A 170 -13.80 -18.11 16.91
CA CYS A 170 -14.03 -16.93 16.06
C CYS A 170 -15.45 -16.39 16.25
N LYS A 171 -16.45 -17.28 16.34
CA LYS A 171 -17.85 -16.90 16.66
C LYS A 171 -17.99 -16.36 18.09
N ASN A 172 -17.37 -17.01 19.08
CA ASN A 172 -17.44 -16.60 20.49
C ASN A 172 -16.65 -15.31 20.79
N LEU A 173 -15.75 -14.91 19.89
CA LEU A 173 -14.92 -13.70 20.00
C LEU A 173 -15.40 -12.56 19.12
N GLU A 174 -16.37 -12.77 18.22
CA GLU A 174 -16.86 -11.73 17.29
C GLU A 174 -17.29 -10.44 18.00
N ASN A 175 -18.01 -10.56 19.12
CA ASN A 175 -18.41 -9.43 19.96
C ASN A 175 -17.29 -8.89 20.87
N ARG A 176 -16.13 -9.53 20.87
CA ARG A 176 -14.91 -9.21 21.63
C ARG A 176 -13.70 -9.04 20.72
N THR A 177 -13.93 -8.71 19.45
CA THR A 177 -12.85 -8.37 18.51
C THR A 177 -12.64 -6.87 18.50
N ASP A 178 -11.43 -6.41 18.79
CA ASP A 178 -11.02 -5.04 18.51
C ASP A 178 -10.32 -4.97 17.16
N PHE A 179 -10.45 -3.82 16.51
CA PHE A 179 -9.85 -3.49 15.25
C PHE A 179 -8.90 -2.30 15.41
N VAL A 180 -7.72 -2.41 14.82
CA VAL A 180 -6.77 -1.32 14.64
C VAL A 180 -6.61 -1.10 13.15
N LEU A 181 -6.92 0.10 12.66
CA LEU A 181 -6.73 0.45 11.26
C LEU A 181 -5.61 1.49 11.15
N THR A 182 -4.66 1.24 10.25
CA THR A 182 -3.67 2.26 9.89
C THR A 182 -4.28 3.29 8.95
N HIS A 183 -3.77 4.51 8.97
CA HIS A 183 -4.02 5.51 7.95
C HIS A 183 -2.78 6.40 7.74
N PRO A 184 -2.67 7.08 6.59
CA PRO A 184 -1.56 7.99 6.37
C PRO A 184 -1.52 9.10 7.42
N ASN A 185 -0.32 9.60 7.73
CA ASN A 185 -0.16 10.73 8.64
C ASN A 185 -0.96 11.95 8.13
N GLY A 186 -1.53 12.73 9.05
CA GLY A 186 -2.40 13.87 8.74
C GLY A 186 -3.82 13.52 8.26
N TRP A 187 -4.20 12.25 8.13
CA TRP A 187 -5.59 11.84 7.85
C TRP A 187 -6.44 11.82 9.12
N GLU A 188 -6.70 12.99 9.70
CA GLU A 188 -7.46 13.12 10.94
C GLU A 188 -8.92 13.54 10.71
N GLY A 189 -9.76 13.39 11.73
CA GLY A 189 -11.13 13.91 11.75
C GLY A 189 -12.04 13.30 10.67
N THR A 190 -12.20 13.99 9.53
CA THR A 190 -13.14 13.58 8.47
C THR A 190 -12.75 12.23 7.87
N GLN A 191 -11.46 12.02 7.60
CA GLN A 191 -10.93 10.80 7.01
C GLN A 191 -11.20 9.59 7.92
N GLN A 192 -10.81 9.70 9.20
CA GLN A 192 -11.09 8.65 10.20
C GLN A 192 -12.59 8.39 10.35
N SER A 193 -13.43 9.42 10.29
CA SER A 193 -14.89 9.28 10.32
C SER A 193 -15.42 8.50 9.11
N GLN A 194 -14.89 8.76 7.91
CA GLN A 194 -15.24 8.00 6.71
C GLN A 194 -14.80 6.54 6.78
N ILE A 195 -13.57 6.26 7.25
CA ILE A 195 -13.06 4.90 7.44
C ILE A 195 -13.87 4.16 8.50
N ARG A 196 -14.20 4.82 9.61
CA ARG A 196 -15.04 4.28 10.69
C ARG A 196 -16.43 3.93 10.17
N ARG A 197 -17.01 4.78 9.31
CA ARG A 197 -18.26 4.45 8.61
C ARG A 197 -18.09 3.23 7.72
N ALA A 198 -17.02 3.13 6.94
CA ALA A 198 -16.74 1.94 6.13
C ALA A 198 -16.62 0.66 6.99
N ALA A 199 -15.97 0.72 8.15
CA ALA A 199 -15.85 -0.41 9.07
C ALA A 199 -17.21 -0.87 9.64
N VAL A 200 -18.13 0.08 9.90
CA VAL A 200 -19.52 -0.23 10.27
C VAL A 200 -20.25 -0.94 9.11
N TRP A 201 -20.15 -0.40 7.90
CA TRP A 201 -20.80 -0.97 6.71
C TRP A 201 -20.22 -2.34 6.32
N ALA A 202 -18.93 -2.54 6.57
CA ALA A 202 -18.24 -3.81 6.39
C ALA A 202 -18.69 -4.89 7.39
N GLY A 203 -19.35 -4.49 8.50
CA GLY A 203 -19.79 -5.40 9.55
C GLY A 203 -18.72 -5.74 10.59
N LEU A 204 -17.60 -5.00 10.64
CA LEU A 204 -16.54 -5.21 11.63
C LEU A 204 -17.02 -4.78 13.03
N ILE A 205 -17.71 -3.64 13.09
CA ILE A 205 -18.23 -3.05 14.33
C ILE A 205 -19.70 -2.60 14.17
N PRO A 206 -20.54 -2.72 15.21
CA PRO A 206 -21.90 -2.19 15.18
C PRO A 206 -21.88 -0.67 15.31
N ASN A 207 -22.90 -0.01 14.76
CA ASN A 207 -23.09 1.43 14.91
C ASN A 207 -23.67 1.81 16.29
N SER A 208 -22.95 1.44 17.36
CA SER A 208 -23.30 1.75 18.74
C SER A 208 -22.08 2.31 19.47
N PRO A 209 -22.24 3.07 20.57
CA PRO A 209 -21.09 3.60 21.33
C PRO A 209 -20.07 2.52 21.72
N ALA A 210 -20.54 1.34 22.16
CA ALA A 210 -19.68 0.20 22.48
C ALA A 210 -18.96 -0.36 21.25
N GLY A 211 -19.63 -0.41 20.08
CA GLY A 211 -18.99 -0.81 18.83
C GLY A 211 -17.92 0.16 18.37
N GLN A 212 -18.16 1.46 18.51
CA GLN A 212 -17.20 2.50 18.13
C GLN A 212 -15.91 2.44 18.95
N GLN A 213 -15.99 2.04 20.23
CA GLN A 213 -14.83 1.84 21.09
C GLN A 213 -13.96 0.65 20.69
N ARG A 214 -14.49 -0.29 19.89
CA ARG A 214 -13.72 -1.44 19.39
C ARG A 214 -12.86 -1.12 18.18
N LEU A 215 -12.92 0.09 17.63
CA LEU A 215 -12.09 0.50 16.50
C LEU A 215 -11.19 1.66 16.90
N SER A 216 -9.88 1.41 16.85
CA SER A 216 -8.82 2.38 17.06
C SER A 216 -8.08 2.66 15.75
N PHE A 217 -7.49 3.84 15.68
CA PHE A 217 -6.66 4.26 14.56
C PHE A 217 -5.22 4.47 15.02
N VAL A 218 -4.28 4.17 14.15
CA VAL A 218 -2.86 4.48 14.32
C VAL A 218 -2.35 5.04 12.99
N THR A 219 -1.41 5.99 13.02
CA THR A 219 -0.80 6.44 11.76
C THR A 219 0.14 5.36 11.22
N GLU A 220 0.30 5.29 9.90
CA GLU A 220 1.27 4.41 9.24
C GLU A 220 2.69 4.68 9.75
N GLY A 221 3.06 5.95 9.95
CA GLY A 221 4.33 6.36 10.54
C GLY A 221 4.54 5.88 11.98
N GLU A 222 3.52 5.95 12.84
CA GLU A 222 3.59 5.50 14.24
C GLU A 222 3.65 3.97 14.32
N ALA A 223 2.88 3.26 13.49
CA ALA A 223 2.96 1.81 13.38
C ALA A 223 4.37 1.35 12.98
N SER A 224 4.98 2.05 12.01
CA SER A 224 6.36 1.81 11.57
C SER A 224 7.38 2.14 12.68
N LEU A 225 7.20 3.24 13.41
CA LEU A 225 8.03 3.60 14.56
C LEU A 225 8.01 2.51 15.65
N HIS A 226 6.83 2.05 16.05
CA HIS A 226 6.70 0.98 17.04
C HIS A 226 7.36 -0.31 16.59
N ARG A 227 7.31 -0.62 15.28
CA ARG A 227 8.04 -1.76 14.72
C ARG A 227 9.55 -1.57 14.85
N CYS A 228 10.09 -0.40 14.52
CA CYS A 228 11.52 -0.09 14.66
C CYS A 228 11.99 -0.17 16.13
N ILE A 229 11.18 0.31 17.08
CA ILE A 229 11.46 0.21 18.52
C ILE A 229 11.48 -1.25 18.97
N GLN A 230 10.52 -2.05 18.52
CA GLN A 230 10.45 -3.48 18.86
C GLN A 230 11.69 -4.24 18.35
N GLU A 231 12.19 -3.88 17.17
CA GLU A 231 13.43 -4.46 16.61
C GLU A 231 14.71 -3.86 17.21
N GLY A 232 14.59 -2.87 18.11
CA GLY A 232 15.73 -2.24 18.79
C GLY A 232 16.54 -1.26 17.93
N LEU A 233 16.01 -0.84 16.77
CA LEU A 233 16.72 0.01 15.81
C LEU A 233 16.89 1.46 16.30
N THR A 234 16.02 1.91 17.20
CA THR A 234 15.90 3.33 17.60
C THR A 234 16.24 3.56 19.08
N THR A 235 16.52 2.50 19.83
CA THR A 235 16.70 2.55 21.29
C THR A 235 17.77 3.55 21.72
N HIS A 236 18.93 3.55 21.05
CA HIS A 236 20.03 4.46 21.39
C HIS A 236 19.70 5.94 21.16
N ALA A 237 18.95 6.25 20.08
CA ALA A 237 18.54 7.62 19.79
C ALA A 237 17.53 8.11 20.84
N ILE A 238 16.53 7.27 21.15
CA ILE A 238 15.49 7.58 22.14
C ILE A 238 16.09 7.79 23.54
N GLU A 239 17.02 6.92 23.98
CA GLU A 239 17.71 7.05 25.27
C GLU A 239 18.54 8.35 25.40
N GLN A 240 18.99 8.91 24.27
CA GLN A 240 19.69 10.20 24.22
C GLN A 240 18.74 11.40 24.13
N GLY A 241 17.42 11.18 24.17
CA GLY A 241 16.42 12.23 23.96
C GLY A 241 16.39 12.79 22.54
N LYS A 242 16.97 12.07 21.57
CA LYS A 242 16.93 12.44 20.15
C LYS A 242 15.61 12.04 19.51
N GLY A 243 15.28 12.74 18.44
CA GLY A 243 14.19 12.37 17.55
C GLY A 243 14.51 11.09 16.78
N VAL A 244 13.47 10.45 16.28
CA VAL A 244 13.55 9.32 15.36
C VAL A 244 12.82 9.71 14.10
N LEU A 245 13.49 9.65 12.96
CA LEU A 245 12.88 9.89 11.66
C LEU A 245 12.61 8.57 10.95
N THR A 246 11.36 8.42 10.51
CA THR A 246 10.88 7.26 9.77
C THR A 246 10.64 7.67 8.33
N VAL A 247 11.19 6.89 7.38
CA VAL A 247 10.94 7.03 5.94
C VAL A 247 10.19 5.80 5.48
N ASP A 248 8.90 5.95 5.23
CA ASP A 248 8.07 4.90 4.64
C ASP A 248 8.00 5.10 3.11
N ALA A 249 8.89 4.39 2.39
CA ALA A 249 8.95 4.43 0.94
C ALA A 249 8.00 3.38 0.32
N GLY A 250 6.72 3.69 0.37
CA GLY A 250 5.63 2.82 -0.06
C GLY A 250 5.48 2.65 -1.58
N GLY A 251 4.35 2.05 -1.96
CA GLY A 251 4.02 1.75 -3.36
C GLY A 251 3.69 3.01 -4.16
N ASP A 252 2.75 3.82 -3.68
CA ASP A 252 2.33 5.05 -4.37
C ASP A 252 2.88 6.32 -3.68
N THR A 253 3.05 6.29 -2.36
CA THR A 253 3.52 7.43 -1.56
C THR A 253 4.88 7.17 -0.90
N ILE A 254 5.56 8.26 -0.57
CA ILE A 254 6.70 8.30 0.33
C ILE A 254 6.30 9.20 1.49
N ASP A 255 6.25 8.63 2.70
CA ASP A 255 5.84 9.31 3.92
C ASP A 255 7.06 9.47 4.84
N VAL A 256 7.39 10.72 5.17
CA VAL A 256 8.52 11.06 6.04
C VAL A 256 8.01 11.77 7.28
N THR A 257 8.25 11.17 8.45
CA THR A 257 7.80 11.72 9.73
C THR A 257 8.88 11.60 10.79
N ALA A 258 9.10 12.68 11.53
CA ALA A 258 9.97 12.70 12.69
C ALA A 258 9.17 12.65 13.99
N TYR A 259 9.59 11.79 14.91
CA TYR A 259 8.94 11.55 16.19
C TYR A 259 9.89 11.81 17.36
N LYS A 260 9.34 12.18 18.50
CA LYS A 260 10.05 12.24 19.78
C LYS A 260 9.26 11.52 20.86
N GLN A 261 9.96 10.80 21.72
CA GLN A 261 9.34 10.20 22.90
C GLN A 261 8.90 11.30 23.86
N THR A 262 7.65 11.25 24.31
CA THR A 262 7.13 12.23 25.25
C THR A 262 7.80 12.05 26.62
N SER A 263 8.01 13.15 27.35
CA SER A 263 8.59 13.10 28.69
C SER A 263 7.66 12.47 29.75
N GLN A 264 6.36 12.35 29.44
CA GLN A 264 5.33 11.89 30.37
C GLN A 264 5.13 10.37 30.33
N ASP A 265 5.32 9.75 29.15
CA ASP A 265 5.13 8.33 28.96
C ASP A 265 6.16 7.77 27.97
N THR A 266 6.90 6.77 28.43
CA THR A 266 7.90 6.05 27.64
C THR A 266 7.31 5.25 26.46
N GLN A 267 5.99 5.10 26.38
CA GLN A 267 5.32 4.44 25.26
C GLN A 267 4.69 5.41 24.28
N SER A 268 4.58 6.70 24.62
CA SER A 268 3.93 7.72 23.82
C SER A 268 4.95 8.54 23.03
N PHE A 269 4.63 8.80 21.77
CA PHE A 269 5.43 9.58 20.84
C PHE A 269 4.61 10.71 20.25
N GLU A 270 5.25 11.85 20.00
CA GLU A 270 4.65 12.99 19.32
C GLU A 270 5.42 13.33 18.05
N GLU A 271 4.73 13.83 17.03
CA GLU A 271 5.35 14.32 15.81
C GLU A 271 6.12 15.61 16.11
N LEU A 272 7.39 15.67 15.71
CA LEU A 272 8.27 16.82 15.94
C LEU A 272 7.94 18.00 15.03
N VAL A 273 7.54 17.69 13.80
CA VAL A 273 7.21 18.64 12.75
C VAL A 273 6.09 18.05 11.90
N ALA A 274 5.42 18.88 11.08
CA ALA A 274 4.37 18.41 10.21
C ALA A 274 4.90 17.32 9.24
N PRO A 275 4.20 16.18 9.10
CA PRO A 275 4.65 15.07 8.28
C PRO A 275 4.66 15.45 6.79
N ASN A 276 5.52 14.81 6.00
CA ASN A 276 5.56 15.00 4.56
C ASN A 276 5.07 13.74 3.84
N CYS A 277 4.18 13.91 2.86
CA CYS A 277 3.63 12.83 2.05
C CYS A 277 3.81 13.21 0.57
N HIS A 278 4.60 12.43 -0.16
CA HIS A 278 4.96 12.68 -1.55
C HIS A 278 4.43 11.56 -2.46
N PHE A 279 3.88 11.92 -3.61
CA PHE A 279 3.47 10.97 -4.65
C PHE A 279 4.68 10.57 -5.49
N GLN A 280 5.62 9.85 -4.88
CA GLN A 280 6.87 9.47 -5.54
C GLN A 280 7.29 8.03 -5.18
N GLY A 281 6.34 7.19 -4.76
CA GLY A 281 6.59 5.79 -4.36
C GLY A 281 7.06 4.89 -5.51
N SER A 282 7.19 3.59 -5.23
CA SER A 282 7.71 2.56 -6.16
C SER A 282 7.06 2.55 -7.55
N VAL A 283 5.79 2.94 -7.63
CA VAL A 283 5.00 3.00 -8.86
C VAL A 283 5.49 4.11 -9.81
N PHE A 284 6.10 5.17 -9.29
CA PHE A 284 6.73 6.22 -10.10
C PHE A 284 8.05 5.75 -10.72
N VAL A 285 8.77 4.85 -10.06
CA VAL A 285 9.93 4.17 -10.67
C VAL A 285 9.50 3.36 -11.89
N THR A 286 8.38 2.63 -11.78
CA THR A 286 7.77 1.92 -12.92
C THR A 286 7.39 2.88 -14.04
N SER A 287 6.81 4.04 -13.70
CA SER A 287 6.43 5.06 -14.68
C SER A 287 7.64 5.62 -15.42
N SER A 288 8.73 5.93 -14.72
CA SER A 288 9.97 6.40 -15.33
C SER A 288 10.55 5.35 -16.29
N ALA A 289 10.55 4.08 -15.88
CA ALA A 289 10.97 2.98 -16.74
C ALA A 289 10.08 2.87 -17.98
N ARG A 290 8.75 2.98 -17.84
CA ARG A 290 7.81 2.94 -18.96
C ARG A 290 8.06 4.07 -19.95
N ASN A 291 8.21 5.31 -19.47
CA ASN A 291 8.49 6.47 -20.32
C ASN A 291 9.80 6.29 -21.10
N TYR A 292 10.82 5.74 -20.46
CA TYR A 292 12.07 5.40 -21.13
C TYR A 292 11.85 4.34 -22.24
N LEU A 293 11.07 3.30 -21.94
CA LEU A 293 10.76 2.22 -22.89
C LEU A 293 9.92 2.71 -24.08
N GLU A 294 8.97 3.63 -23.87
CA GLU A 294 8.16 4.23 -24.93
C GLU A 294 9.05 4.95 -25.96
N ASN A 295 10.02 5.74 -25.49
CA ASN A 295 10.98 6.40 -26.36
C ASN A 295 11.94 5.41 -27.04
N LEU A 296 12.42 4.40 -26.31
CA LEU A 296 13.36 3.41 -26.85
C LEU A 296 12.70 2.53 -27.93
N LEU A 297 11.42 2.20 -27.78
CA LEU A 297 10.71 1.20 -28.58
C LEU A 297 9.71 1.81 -29.58
N GLU A 298 9.59 3.13 -29.66
CA GLU A 298 8.59 3.88 -30.45
C GLU A 298 8.40 3.35 -31.88
N ASN A 299 9.50 3.06 -32.56
CA ASN A 299 9.51 2.61 -33.96
C ASN A 299 9.79 1.10 -34.12
N SER A 300 9.58 0.34 -33.04
CA SER A 300 9.86 -1.09 -33.00
C SER A 300 8.58 -1.91 -32.99
N ARG A 301 8.68 -3.18 -33.38
CA ARG A 301 7.58 -4.15 -33.25
C ARG A 301 7.21 -4.50 -31.80
N PHE A 302 7.97 -3.99 -30.82
CA PHE A 302 7.77 -4.26 -29.38
C PHE A 302 7.05 -3.10 -28.66
N ILE A 303 6.58 -2.09 -29.40
CA ILE A 303 5.84 -0.96 -28.84
C ILE A 303 4.60 -1.42 -28.05
N ASP A 304 3.88 -2.42 -28.57
CA ASP A 304 2.70 -3.00 -27.93
C ASP A 304 3.06 -3.91 -26.74
N ASP A 305 4.33 -4.33 -26.61
CA ASP A 305 4.81 -5.17 -25.51
C ASP A 305 5.18 -4.36 -24.26
N ILE A 306 5.19 -3.02 -24.33
CA ILE A 306 5.60 -2.15 -23.21
C ILE A 306 4.86 -2.46 -21.89
N PRO A 307 3.53 -2.70 -21.85
CA PRO A 307 2.85 -3.08 -20.61
C PRO A 307 3.45 -4.34 -19.97
N ASN A 308 3.72 -5.37 -20.77
CA ASN A 308 4.34 -6.62 -20.31
C ASN A 308 5.81 -6.41 -19.91
N ILE A 309 6.56 -5.59 -20.66
CA ILE A 309 7.97 -5.26 -20.32
C ILE A 309 8.03 -4.54 -18.98
N ALA A 310 7.16 -3.55 -18.73
CA ALA A 310 7.08 -2.82 -17.48
C ALA A 310 6.69 -3.74 -16.30
N GLU A 311 5.76 -4.68 -16.51
CA GLU A 311 5.41 -5.67 -15.50
C GLU A 311 6.59 -6.61 -15.18
N CYS A 312 7.33 -7.04 -16.21
CA CYS A 312 8.54 -7.85 -16.04
C CYS A 312 9.66 -7.07 -15.31
N PHE A 313 9.78 -5.77 -15.57
CA PHE A 313 10.68 -4.89 -14.83
C PHE A 313 10.29 -4.86 -13.34
N ASP A 314 9.01 -4.65 -13.03
CA ASP A 314 8.51 -4.56 -11.66
C ASP A 314 8.65 -5.84 -10.86
N LYS A 315 8.39 -7.00 -11.48
CA LYS A 315 8.49 -8.31 -10.82
C LYS A 315 9.92 -8.84 -10.75
N GLY A 316 10.88 -8.20 -11.41
CA GLY A 316 12.21 -8.75 -11.61
C GLY A 316 13.32 -7.75 -11.43
N THR A 317 13.56 -6.95 -12.47
CA THR A 317 14.73 -6.06 -12.57
C THR A 317 14.73 -5.01 -11.48
N LYS A 318 13.59 -4.34 -11.24
CA LYS A 318 13.42 -3.31 -10.20
C LYS A 318 13.80 -3.83 -8.81
N LEU A 319 13.39 -5.06 -8.47
CA LEU A 319 13.61 -5.65 -7.15
C LEU A 319 15.04 -6.12 -6.90
N ARG A 320 15.83 -6.33 -7.96
CA ARG A 320 17.22 -6.82 -7.88
C ARG A 320 18.26 -5.73 -8.14
N PHE A 321 17.81 -4.55 -8.57
CA PHE A 321 18.67 -3.42 -8.85
C PHE A 321 19.35 -2.94 -7.57
N HIS A 322 20.68 -2.82 -7.60
CA HIS A 322 21.46 -2.45 -6.42
C HIS A 322 22.74 -1.64 -6.75
N ASN A 323 23.07 -1.48 -8.03
CA ASN A 323 24.19 -0.68 -8.50
C ASN A 323 23.95 -0.22 -9.96
N ASP A 324 24.58 0.87 -10.36
CA ASP A 324 24.48 1.47 -11.69
C ASP A 324 25.63 1.11 -12.64
N ASP A 325 26.65 0.40 -12.14
CA ASP A 325 27.79 -0.11 -12.91
C ASP A 325 27.40 -1.31 -13.80
N ASP A 326 26.55 -2.20 -13.29
CA ASP A 326 26.18 -3.45 -13.94
C ASP A 326 25.00 -3.25 -14.89
N ALA A 327 25.11 -3.90 -16.06
CA ALA A 327 24.00 -3.95 -17.01
C ALA A 327 22.79 -4.71 -16.44
N GLN A 328 21.60 -4.17 -16.72
CA GLN A 328 20.34 -4.71 -16.24
C GLN A 328 19.58 -5.41 -17.37
N TYR A 329 18.79 -6.41 -17.02
CA TYR A 329 18.10 -7.25 -17.99
C TYR A 329 16.63 -7.41 -17.63
N ILE A 330 15.74 -7.14 -18.58
CA ILE A 330 14.28 -7.36 -18.46
C ILE A 330 13.90 -8.54 -19.36
N LYS A 331 13.47 -9.64 -18.75
CA LYS A 331 13.04 -10.85 -19.46
C LYS A 331 11.54 -10.74 -19.79
N PHE A 332 11.18 -10.40 -21.02
CA PHE A 332 9.78 -10.14 -21.41
C PHE A 332 9.23 -11.05 -22.51
N GLY A 333 10.09 -11.51 -23.43
CA GLY A 333 9.68 -12.19 -24.65
C GLY A 333 10.11 -13.66 -24.73
N ARG A 334 9.92 -14.27 -25.90
CA ARG A 334 10.34 -15.65 -26.20
C ARG A 334 11.79 -15.67 -26.70
N ARG A 335 12.40 -16.86 -26.81
CA ARG A 335 13.78 -17.00 -27.33
C ARG A 335 13.96 -16.48 -28.76
N GLY A 336 12.89 -16.47 -29.56
CA GLY A 336 12.91 -15.96 -30.93
C GLY A 336 12.92 -14.44 -31.03
N ASP A 337 12.57 -13.72 -29.96
CA ASP A 337 12.47 -12.27 -29.98
C ASP A 337 13.85 -11.63 -29.91
N LYS A 338 14.17 -10.86 -30.94
CA LYS A 338 15.47 -10.21 -31.10
C LYS A 338 15.34 -8.90 -31.87
N ASP A 339 16.10 -7.92 -31.42
CA ASP A 339 16.42 -6.70 -32.15
C ASP A 339 17.74 -6.16 -31.59
N PRO A 340 18.86 -6.49 -32.25
CA PRO A 340 20.18 -6.09 -31.77
C PRO A 340 20.39 -4.57 -31.69
N LEU A 341 19.66 -3.77 -32.48
CA LEU A 341 19.79 -2.30 -32.45
C LEU A 341 19.20 -1.72 -31.16
N LEU A 342 18.19 -2.38 -30.62
CA LEU A 342 17.52 -2.03 -29.35
C LEU A 342 18.06 -2.83 -28.16
N ASN A 343 19.21 -3.51 -28.32
CA ASN A 343 19.79 -4.40 -27.30
C ASN A 343 18.85 -5.53 -26.83
N ILE A 344 17.94 -6.00 -27.70
CA ILE A 344 17.03 -7.10 -27.43
C ILE A 344 17.62 -8.40 -27.98
N ARG A 345 17.85 -9.39 -27.10
CA ARG A 345 18.37 -10.71 -27.49
C ARG A 345 17.67 -11.81 -26.70
N SER A 346 17.22 -12.85 -27.39
CA SER A 346 16.54 -14.02 -26.78
C SER A 346 15.36 -13.62 -25.89
N GLY A 347 14.62 -12.58 -26.28
CA GLY A 347 13.50 -12.01 -25.54
C GLY A 347 13.89 -11.35 -24.22
N GLN A 348 15.12 -10.84 -24.12
CA GLN A 348 15.60 -10.01 -23.01
C GLN A 348 16.00 -8.65 -23.56
N LEU A 349 15.50 -7.59 -22.94
CA LEU A 349 15.97 -6.22 -23.16
C LEU A 349 17.13 -5.96 -22.19
N LYS A 350 18.29 -5.58 -22.72
CA LYS A 350 19.44 -5.14 -21.91
C LYS A 350 19.43 -3.61 -21.80
N LEU A 351 19.51 -3.11 -20.57
CA LEU A 351 19.63 -1.69 -20.23
C LEU A 351 20.97 -1.41 -19.55
N LEU A 352 21.44 -0.17 -19.61
CA LEU A 352 22.55 0.27 -18.77
C LEU A 352 22.09 0.41 -17.31
N GLY A 353 22.99 0.16 -16.36
CA GLY A 353 22.69 0.38 -14.94
C GLY A 353 22.36 1.84 -14.64
N SER A 354 23.06 2.78 -15.28
CA SER A 354 22.79 4.22 -15.22
C SER A 354 21.38 4.61 -15.69
N ASP A 355 20.88 3.95 -16.75
CA ASP A 355 19.52 4.20 -17.23
C ASP A 355 18.51 3.75 -16.17
N VAL A 356 18.72 2.55 -15.60
CA VAL A 356 17.85 2.06 -14.53
C VAL A 356 17.93 2.93 -13.28
N ALA A 357 19.12 3.40 -12.89
CA ALA A 357 19.32 4.34 -11.79
C ALA A 357 18.49 5.61 -11.96
N SER A 358 18.46 6.16 -13.18
CA SER A 358 17.67 7.36 -13.50
C SER A 358 16.17 7.20 -13.23
N PHE A 359 15.66 5.96 -13.22
CA PHE A 359 14.25 5.70 -12.91
C PHE A 359 13.93 5.90 -11.42
N PHE A 360 14.92 5.68 -10.54
CA PHE A 360 14.81 5.85 -9.09
C PHE A 360 15.16 7.26 -8.63
N GLU A 361 16.00 7.97 -9.40
CA GLU A 361 16.55 9.28 -9.01
C GLU A 361 15.50 10.27 -8.50
N PRO A 362 14.34 10.48 -9.16
CA PRO A 362 13.34 11.42 -8.66
C PRO A 362 12.78 11.04 -7.28
N SER A 363 12.62 9.75 -7.01
CA SER A 363 12.16 9.23 -5.71
C SER A 363 13.23 9.40 -4.64
N ILE A 364 14.49 9.13 -4.96
CA ILE A 364 15.62 9.27 -4.04
C ILE A 364 15.83 10.74 -3.68
N GLN A 365 15.86 11.63 -4.68
CA GLN A 365 16.01 13.07 -4.45
C GLN A 365 14.88 13.60 -3.57
N CYS A 366 13.63 13.18 -3.84
CA CYS A 366 12.48 13.53 -3.00
C CYS A 366 12.68 13.10 -1.54
N ILE A 367 13.19 11.88 -1.28
CA ILE A 367 13.46 11.42 0.09
C ILE A 367 14.51 12.31 0.76
N VAL A 368 15.62 12.57 0.08
CA VAL A 368 16.74 13.36 0.63
C VAL A 368 16.27 14.77 1.00
N GLU A 369 15.58 15.46 0.09
CA GLU A 369 15.04 16.80 0.31
C GLU A 369 14.06 16.84 1.49
N SER A 370 13.19 15.82 1.61
CA SER A 370 12.24 15.73 2.73
C SER A 370 12.93 15.47 4.08
N ILE A 371 13.98 14.64 4.10
CA ILE A 371 14.78 14.42 5.32
C ILE A 371 15.47 15.72 5.72
N GLU A 372 16.12 16.41 4.79
CA GLU A 372 16.79 17.69 5.07
C GLU A 372 15.83 18.74 5.61
N LYS A 373 14.63 18.81 5.03
CA LYS A 373 13.56 19.69 5.50
C LYS A 373 13.11 19.35 6.93
N GLN A 374 12.80 18.09 7.22
CA GLN A 374 12.40 17.64 8.56
C GLN A 374 13.47 17.96 9.61
N ARG A 375 14.75 17.78 9.26
CA ARG A 375 15.88 18.11 10.14
C ARG A 375 16.05 19.62 10.35
N ALA A 376 15.79 20.43 9.33
CA ALA A 376 15.90 21.89 9.43
C ALA A 376 14.74 22.52 10.24
N GLU A 377 13.54 21.95 10.15
CA GLU A 377 12.34 22.44 10.84
C GLU A 377 12.24 21.94 12.29
N SER A 378 12.96 20.87 12.66
CA SER A 378 12.88 20.30 14.01
C SER A 378 13.75 21.05 15.02
N GLU A 379 13.17 21.37 16.18
CA GLU A 379 13.89 21.91 17.34
C GLU A 379 14.67 20.83 18.11
N THR A 380 14.36 19.55 17.89
CA THR A 380 15.06 18.42 18.51
C THR A 380 16.03 17.82 17.51
N GLN A 381 17.23 17.44 17.99
CA GLN A 381 18.17 16.72 17.14
C GLN A 381 17.58 15.36 16.74
N ILE A 382 17.43 15.16 15.43
CA ILE A 382 17.06 13.90 14.79
C ILE A 382 18.33 13.14 14.40
#